data_AF-A0AAP0G0X9-F1
#
_entry.id   AF-A0AAP0G0X9-F1
#
_cell.length_a   1.000
_cell.length_b   1.000
_cell.length_c   1.000
_cell.angle_alpha   90.00
_cell.angle_beta   90.00
_cell.angle_gamma   90.00
#
_symmetry.space_group_name_H-M   'P 1'
#
loop_
_entity.id
_entity.type
_entity.pdbx_description
1 polymer ?
#
loop_
_entity_poly.entity_id
_entity_poly.type
_entity_poly.pdbx_seq_one_letter_code
_entity_poly.pdbx_strand_id
1 'polypeptide(L)'
;MGSGKRSDYLPEEERGANFAQIPTSFGHELRACLRCRLVKTYDQFRESGCENCPFLEMDKEHDNVVNCTTPNFTGIISVMDSARSWSARWLRIGKIYL
;
A
#
# COMPACT_ATOMS: atom_id res chain seq x y z
N MET A 1 -11.27 -29.27 -7.01
CA MET A 1 -10.79 -28.02 -7.64
C MET A 1 -10.00 -27.28 -6.57
N GLY A 2 -8.66 -27.24 -6.70
CA GLY A 2 -7.75 -26.92 -5.60
C GLY A 2 -7.82 -25.45 -5.15
N SER A 3 -7.94 -25.26 -3.84
CA SER A 3 -7.92 -23.97 -3.15
C SER A 3 -6.49 -23.43 -3.00
N GLY A 4 -5.77 -23.24 -4.10
CA GLY A 4 -4.43 -22.62 -4.06
C GLY A 4 -4.54 -21.14 -3.72
N LYS A 5 -3.78 -20.67 -2.73
CA LYS A 5 -3.67 -19.24 -2.42
C LYS A 5 -2.79 -18.60 -3.50
N ARG A 6 -3.04 -17.33 -3.87
CA ARG A 6 -2.26 -16.62 -4.91
C ARG A 6 -0.74 -16.69 -4.70
N SER A 7 -0.30 -16.75 -3.44
CA SER A 7 1.09 -16.94 -3.04
C SER A 7 1.75 -18.23 -3.58
N ASP A 8 0.96 -19.27 -3.86
CA ASP A 8 1.46 -20.60 -4.26
C ASP A 8 1.98 -20.61 -5.71
N TYR A 9 1.55 -19.65 -6.53
CA TYR A 9 1.94 -19.50 -7.94
C TYR A 9 2.99 -18.41 -8.17
N LEU A 10 3.40 -17.68 -7.13
CA LEU A 10 4.41 -16.64 -7.25
C LEU A 10 5.82 -17.26 -7.26
N PRO A 11 6.75 -16.72 -8.08
CA PRO A 11 8.16 -17.07 -8.03
C PRO A 11 8.68 -16.98 -6.59
N GLU A 12 9.62 -17.85 -6.21
CA GLU A 12 10.15 -17.91 -4.84
C GLU A 12 10.71 -16.56 -4.36
N GLU A 13 11.19 -15.74 -5.29
CA GLU A 13 11.69 -14.38 -5.08
C GLU A 13 10.61 -13.40 -4.58
N GLU A 14 9.33 -13.64 -4.87
CA GLU A 14 8.19 -12.78 -4.47
C GLU A 14 7.41 -13.33 -3.26
N ARG A 15 7.77 -14.51 -2.75
CA ARG A 15 7.01 -15.23 -1.70
C ARG A 15 7.07 -14.56 -0.31
N GLY A 16 7.84 -13.48 -0.16
CA GLY A 16 7.93 -12.63 1.04
C GLY A 16 7.53 -11.17 0.81
N ALA A 17 7.08 -10.79 -0.39
CA ALA A 17 6.67 -9.43 -0.67
C ALA A 17 5.29 -9.16 -0.08
N ASN A 18 5.21 -8.22 0.88
CA ASN A 18 3.94 -7.71 1.38
C ASN A 18 3.31 -6.77 0.34
N PHE A 19 2.53 -7.31 -0.59
CA PHE A 19 1.82 -6.50 -1.58
C PHE A 19 0.83 -5.55 -0.90
N ALA A 20 0.79 -4.31 -1.39
CA ALA A 20 -0.20 -3.35 -0.93
C ALA A 20 -1.63 -3.81 -1.27
N GLN A 21 -2.54 -3.72 -0.31
CA GLN A 21 -3.95 -3.99 -0.56
C GLN A 21 -4.57 -2.92 -1.48
N ILE A 22 -5.43 -3.36 -2.39
CA ILE A 22 -6.19 -2.47 -3.28
C ILE A 22 -7.25 -1.73 -2.43
N PRO A 23 -7.48 -0.42 -2.66
CA PRO A 23 -8.59 0.28 -2.00
C PRO A 23 -9.92 -0.45 -2.18
N THR A 24 -10.64 -0.68 -1.07
CA THR A 24 -11.96 -1.34 -1.10
C THR A 24 -13.06 -0.48 -1.72
N SER A 25 -12.83 0.84 -1.79
CA SER A 25 -13.74 1.82 -2.35
C SER A 25 -12.96 3.06 -2.79
N PHE A 26 -13.57 3.87 -3.67
CA PHE A 26 -12.93 5.04 -4.31
C PHE A 26 -13.64 6.36 -3.96
N GLY A 27 -14.22 6.47 -2.77
CA GLY A 27 -14.89 7.66 -2.28
C GLY A 27 -13.99 8.58 -1.45
N HIS A 28 -14.63 9.44 -0.66
CA HIS A 28 -13.98 10.45 0.20
C HIS A 28 -13.22 9.83 1.40
N GLU A 29 -13.38 8.54 1.63
CA GLU A 29 -12.69 7.76 2.66
C GLU A 29 -11.23 7.42 2.31
N LEU A 30 -10.80 7.69 1.08
CA LEU A 30 -9.43 7.47 0.65
C LEU A 30 -8.46 8.41 1.35
N ARG A 31 -7.31 7.85 1.71
CA ARG A 31 -6.20 8.60 2.29
C ARG A 31 -4.90 8.17 1.64
N ALA A 32 -3.95 9.09 1.54
CA ALA A 32 -2.61 8.82 1.07
C ALA A 32 -1.62 8.86 2.24
N CYS A 33 -0.79 7.84 2.38
CA CYS A 33 0.30 7.83 3.35
C CYS A 33 1.30 8.95 3.03
N LEU A 34 1.58 9.83 4.01
CA LEU A 34 2.48 10.97 3.83
C LEU A 34 3.93 10.55 3.56
N ARG A 35 4.31 9.33 3.97
CA ARG A 35 5.66 8.80 3.76
C ARG A 35 5.85 8.15 2.39
N CYS A 36 5.00 7.19 2.02
CA CYS A 36 5.19 6.36 0.83
C CYS A 36 4.18 6.62 -0.29
N ARG A 37 3.15 7.43 -0.05
CA ARG A 37 2.07 7.77 -1.00
C ARG A 37 1.14 6.61 -1.37
N LEU A 38 1.21 5.49 -0.65
CA LEU A 38 0.22 4.43 -0.79
C LEU A 38 -1.17 4.98 -0.47
N VAL A 39 -2.15 4.66 -1.31
CA VAL A 39 -3.53 5.08 -1.15
C VAL A 39 -4.36 3.87 -0.74
N LYS A 40 -5.07 3.99 0.39
CA LYS A 40 -6.01 3.00 0.95
C LYS A 40 -7.17 3.76 1.62
N THR A 41 -8.24 3.07 1.98
CA THR A 41 -9.28 3.69 2.82
C THR A 41 -8.76 3.91 4.25
N TYR A 42 -9.40 4.81 4.99
CA TYR A 42 -9.14 5.00 6.42
C TYR A 42 -9.18 3.66 7.18
N ASP A 43 -10.23 2.87 6.98
CA ASP A 43 -10.41 1.59 7.67
C ASP A 43 -9.31 0.58 7.31
N GLN A 44 -8.88 0.53 6.06
CA GLN A 44 -7.78 -0.35 5.67
C GLN A 44 -6.44 0.04 6.32
N PHE A 45 -6.15 1.34 6.48
CA PHE A 45 -4.97 1.77 7.26
C PHE A 45 -5.12 1.44 8.74
N ARG A 46 -6.32 1.59 9.30
CA ARG A 46 -6.62 1.26 10.69
C ARG A 46 -6.48 -0.23 10.99
N GLU A 47 -6.89 -1.09 10.06
CA GLU A 47 -6.93 -2.55 10.29
C GLU A 47 -5.60 -3.25 9.97
N SER A 48 -4.86 -2.76 8.98
CA SER A 48 -3.68 -3.46 8.44
C SER A 48 -2.45 -2.58 8.31
N GLY A 49 -2.55 -1.31 8.69
CA GLY A 49 -1.47 -0.36 8.57
C GLY A 49 -1.07 -0.05 7.12
N CYS A 50 0.16 0.46 6.99
CA CYS A 50 0.79 0.73 5.71
C CYS A 50 1.88 -0.31 5.44
N GLU A 51 1.70 -1.11 4.40
CA GLU A 51 2.59 -2.22 4.02
C GLU A 51 4.02 -1.73 3.70
N ASN A 52 4.15 -0.48 3.24
CA ASN A 52 5.43 0.15 2.96
C ASN A 52 6.06 0.85 4.16
N CYS A 53 5.31 1.05 5.25
CA CYS A 53 5.72 1.86 6.40
C CYS A 53 5.26 1.21 7.72
N PRO A 54 5.68 -0.04 8.03
CA PRO A 54 5.24 -0.74 9.24
C PRO A 54 5.64 -0.01 10.53
N PHE A 55 6.71 0.79 10.50
CA PHE A 55 7.17 1.61 11.63
C PHE A 55 6.21 2.76 12.02
N LEU A 56 5.16 3.02 11.23
CA LEU A 56 4.12 3.99 11.59
C LEU A 56 3.05 3.37 12.52
N GLU A 57 3.02 2.04 12.67
CA GLU A 57 2.19 1.30 13.63
C GLU A 57 0.71 1.69 13.62
N MET A 58 0.16 2.04 12.46
CA MET A 58 -1.24 2.48 12.30
C MET A 58 -2.28 1.40 12.66
N ASP A 59 -1.89 0.14 12.63
CA ASP A 59 -2.66 -1.04 13.03
C ASP A 59 -2.70 -1.25 14.56
N LYS A 60 -1.79 -0.60 15.29
CA LYS A 60 -1.72 -0.66 16.76
C LYS A 60 -2.16 0.65 17.41
N GLU A 61 -1.79 1.77 16.79
CA GLU A 61 -2.10 3.14 17.23
C GLU A 61 -2.92 3.85 16.15
N HIS A 62 -4.25 3.82 16.31
CA HIS A 62 -5.16 4.30 15.28
C HIS A 62 -5.08 5.83 15.08
N ASP A 63 -4.65 6.60 16.08
CA ASP A 63 -4.45 8.04 15.91
C ASP A 63 -3.36 8.33 14.86
N ASN A 64 -2.41 7.40 14.66
CA ASN A 64 -1.39 7.51 13.62
C ASN A 64 -1.99 7.45 12.21
N VAL A 65 -3.16 6.85 11.99
CA VAL A 65 -3.82 6.90 10.68
C VAL A 65 -4.07 8.35 10.29
N VAL A 66 -4.63 9.16 11.18
CA VAL A 66 -4.91 10.57 10.91
C VAL A 66 -3.62 11.38 10.83
N ASN A 67 -2.66 11.12 11.72
CA ASN A 67 -1.41 11.89 11.80
C ASN A 67 -0.43 11.60 10.64
N CYS A 68 -0.45 10.40 10.07
CA CYS A 68 0.50 9.96 9.05
C CYS A 68 -0.10 9.84 7.64
N THR A 69 -1.39 10.15 7.46
CA THR A 69 -2.06 10.10 6.16
C THR A 69 -2.92 11.34 5.92
N THR A 70 -3.17 11.68 4.65
CA THR A 70 -3.99 12.84 4.27
C THR A 70 -5.13 12.42 3.33
N PRO A 71 -6.36 12.96 3.50
CA PRO A 71 -7.41 12.82 2.49
C PRO A 71 -7.19 13.78 1.30
N ASN A 72 -6.33 14.79 1.46
CA ASN A 72 -6.06 15.81 0.46
C ASN A 72 -4.89 15.38 -0.43
N PHE A 73 -5.20 14.62 -1.48
CA PHE A 73 -4.27 14.25 -2.54
C PHE A 73 -4.93 14.38 -3.92
N THR A 74 -4.14 14.29 -4.99
CA THR A 74 -4.66 14.41 -6.36
C THR A 74 -4.08 13.33 -7.25
N GLY A 75 -4.96 12.63 -7.97
CA GLY A 75 -4.60 11.54 -8.86
C GLY A 75 -4.26 10.24 -8.12
N ILE A 76 -4.44 9.13 -8.81
CA ILE A 76 -4.06 7.80 -8.35
C ILE A 76 -3.34 7.12 -9.50
N ILE A 77 -2.30 6.34 -9.19
CA ILE A 77 -1.65 5.45 -10.15
C ILE A 77 -1.65 4.04 -9.61
N SER A 78 -1.99 3.07 -10.46
CA SER A 78 -1.84 1.65 -10.16
C SER A 78 -0.48 1.19 -10.64
N VAL A 79 0.40 0.80 -9.72
CA VAL A 79 1.76 0.33 -10.03
C VAL A 79 1.82 -1.18 -9.82
N MET A 80 1.99 -1.92 -10.92
CA MET A 80 2.08 -3.39 -10.89
C MET A 80 3.50 -3.89 -10.65
N ASP A 81 4.49 -3.26 -11.29
CA ASP A 81 5.92 -3.53 -11.11
C ASP A 81 6.65 -2.20 -10.89
N SER A 82 6.94 -1.90 -9.63
CA SER A 82 7.57 -0.64 -9.22
C SER A 82 9.04 -0.57 -9.66
N ALA A 83 9.74 -1.70 -9.69
CA ALA A 83 11.17 -1.78 -10.00
C ALA A 83 11.44 -1.45 -11.48
N ARG A 84 10.54 -1.85 -12.38
CA ARG A 84 10.68 -1.64 -13.83
C ARG A 84 9.95 -0.40 -14.36
N SER A 85 9.08 0.22 -13.57
CA SER A 85 8.26 1.36 -14.01
C SER A 85 9.02 2.69 -14.00
N TRP A 86 9.06 3.37 -15.16
CA TRP A 86 9.58 4.74 -15.26
C TRP A 86 8.79 5.72 -14.39
N SER A 87 7.45 5.65 -14.41
CA SER A 87 6.59 6.51 -13.58
C SER A 87 6.83 6.29 -12.09
N ALA A 88 7.05 5.03 -11.67
CA ALA A 88 7.39 4.72 -10.28
C ALA A 88 8.76 5.30 -9.89
N ARG A 89 9.77 5.19 -10.77
CA ARG A 89 11.08 5.84 -10.57
C ARG A 89 10.97 7.35 -10.48
N TRP A 90 10.22 7.98 -11.39
CA TRP A 90 9.98 9.43 -11.41
C TRP A 90 9.35 9.92 -10.11
N LEU A 91 8.36 9.17 -9.61
CA LEU A 91 7.68 9.45 -8.36
C LEU A 91 8.48 8.96 -7.13
N ARG A 92 9.69 8.43 -7.28
CA ARG A 92 10.53 7.90 -6.18
C ARG A 92 9.85 6.79 -5.37
N ILE A 93 8.98 6.02 -6.01
CA ILE A 93 8.32 4.83 -5.47
C ILE A 93 8.76 3.56 -6.23
N GLY A 94 9.97 3.57 -6.79
CA GLY A 94 10.54 2.41 -7.50
C GLY A 94 11.12 1.33 -6.59
N LYS A 95 11.27 1.62 -5.28
CA LYS A 95 11.75 0.72 -4.23
C LYS A 95 10.84 0.83 -3.01
N ILE A 96 9.60 0.39 -3.18
CA ILE A 96 8.64 0.15 -2.11
C ILE A 96 8.51 -1.36 -1.98
N TYR A 97 8.16 -1.86 -0.80
CA TYR A 97 8.43 -3.22 -0.28
C TYR A 97 9.90 -3.39 0.17
N LEU A 98 10.18 -2.97 1.41
CA LEU A 98 11.34 -3.45 2.17
C LEU A 98 10.94 -4.73 2.91
#